data_AF-A0A3N5RGV2-F1
#
_entry.id   AF-A0A3N5RGV2-F1
#
_cell.length_a   1.000
_cell.length_b   1.000
_cell.length_c   1.000
_cell.angle_alpha   90.00
_cell.angle_beta   90.00
_cell.angle_gamma   90.00
#
_symmetry.space_group_name_H-M   'P 1'
#
loop_
_entity.id
_entity.type
_entity.pdbx_description
1 polymer ?
#
loop_
_entity_poly.entity_id
_entity_poly.type
_entity_poly.pdbx_seq_one_letter_code
_entity_poly.pdbx_strand_id
1 'polypeptide(L)' 'MTIHPDFINELRKRFTGDIRLDLASRLLYSTDASIYQMEPLGVALPKNHEDLQSAVEL' A
#
# COMPACT_ATOMS: atom_id res chain seq x y z
N MET A 1 13.06 -6.03 -2.41
CA MET A 1 12.72 -4.75 -3.07
C MET A 1 12.15 -3.81 -2.02
N THR A 2 12.42 -2.52 -2.11
CA THR A 2 11.98 -1.50 -1.14
C THR A 2 11.22 -0.40 -1.89
N ILE A 3 10.12 0.09 -1.32
CA ILE A 3 9.38 1.21 -1.90
C ILE A 3 10.18 2.50 -1.77
N HIS A 4 10.21 3.33 -2.83
CA HIS A 4 10.97 4.58 -2.81
C HIS A 4 10.29 5.60 -1.88
N PRO A 5 11.04 6.29 -0.99
CA PRO A 5 10.44 7.28 -0.08
C PRO A 5 9.66 8.39 -0.79
N ASP A 6 10.15 8.84 -1.94
CA ASP A 6 9.50 9.91 -2.71
C ASP A 6 8.10 9.52 -3.20
N PHE A 7 7.91 8.26 -3.61
CA PHE A 7 6.60 7.75 -4.01
C PHE A 7 5.60 7.84 -2.84
N ILE A 8 6.02 7.41 -1.65
CA ILE A 8 5.18 7.46 -0.44
C ILE A 8 4.86 8.91 -0.07
N ASN A 9 5.84 9.81 -0.19
CA ASN A 9 5.64 11.22 0.11
C ASN A 9 4.66 11.88 -0.87
N GLU A 10 4.73 11.57 -2.17
CA GLU A 10 3.76 12.07 -3.15
C GLU A 10 2.36 11.49 -2.92
N LEU A 11 2.25 10.18 -2.67
CA LEU A 11 0.97 9.54 -2.42
C LEU A 11 0.27 10.14 -1.19
N ARG A 12 1.00 10.37 -0.10
CA ARG A 12 0.48 10.99 1.14
C ARG A 12 -0.10 12.40 0.95
N LYS A 13 0.24 13.11 -0.13
CA LYS A 13 -0.34 14.45 -0.39
C LYS A 13 -1.80 14.38 -0.83
N ARG A 14 -2.22 13.26 -1.42
CA ARG A 14 -3.56 13.08 -2.01
C ARG A 14 -4.36 11.95 -1.36
N PHE A 15 -3.67 11.02 -0.70
CA PHE A 15 -4.25 9.86 -0.05
C PHE A 15 -4.58 10.15 1.43
N THR A 16 -5.86 10.06 1.76
CA THR A 16 -6.41 10.30 3.11
C THR A 16 -6.58 9.02 3.94
N GLY A 17 -6.52 7.87 3.26
CA GLY A 17 -6.46 6.54 3.87
C GLY A 17 -5.13 6.24 4.58
N ASP A 18 -5.00 5.01 5.07
CA ASP A 18 -3.79 4.60 5.77
C ASP A 18 -2.79 3.95 4.82
N ILE A 19 -1.50 4.26 4.99
CA ILE A 19 -0.40 3.59 4.28
C ILE A 19 0.49 2.93 5.32
N ARG A 20 0.52 1.59 5.31
CA ARG A 20 1.27 0.77 6.27
C ARG A 20 2.48 0.13 5.59
N LEU A 21 3.66 0.43 6.12
CA LEU A 21 4.95 -0.07 5.62
C LEU A 21 5.63 -1.01 6.63
N ASP A 22 5.01 -1.22 7.80
CA ASP A 22 5.54 -2.08 8.84
C ASP A 22 5.43 -3.56 8.45
N LEU A 23 6.34 -4.37 8.99
CA LEU A 23 6.43 -5.79 8.66
C LEU A 23 5.16 -6.56 9.04
N ALA A 24 4.54 -6.24 10.17
CA ALA A 24 3.36 -6.97 10.65
C ALA A 24 2.19 -6.81 9.67
N SER A 25 1.93 -5.59 9.21
CA SER A 25 0.91 -5.32 8.19
C SER A 25 1.23 -6.02 6.87
N ARG A 26 2.48 -5.96 6.38
CA ARG A 26 2.84 -6.62 5.12
C ARG A 26 2.67 -8.13 5.17
N LEU A 27 3.06 -8.76 6.28
CA LEU A 27 2.88 -10.20 6.47
C LEU A 27 1.39 -10.58 6.51
N LEU A 28 0.58 -9.80 7.23
CA LEU A 28 -0.86 -10.03 7.32
C LEU A 28 -1.55 -9.99 5.94
N TYR A 29 -1.12 -9.06 5.07
CA TYR A 29 -1.69 -8.91 3.72
C TYR A 29 -0.91 -9.65 2.62
N SER A 30 0.13 -10.42 2.99
CA SER A 30 0.87 -11.26 2.03
C SER A 30 0.13 -12.57 1.71
N THR A 31 -0.82 -12.96 2.55
CA THR A 31 -1.60 -14.19 2.37
C THR A 31 -2.70 -13.95 1.35
N ASP A 32 -2.39 -14.19 0.08
CA ASP A 32 -3.43 -14.49 -0.88
C ASP A 32 -3.96 -15.92 -0.64
N ALA A 33 -5.17 -16.24 -1.13
CA ALA A 33 -5.71 -17.60 -1.02
C ALA A 33 -4.98 -18.60 -1.94
N SER A 34 -3.73 -18.33 -2.29
CA SER A 34 -2.91 -19.08 -3.23
C SER A 34 -1.68 -19.67 -2.53
N ILE A 35 -1.04 -20.62 -3.18
CA ILE A 35 0.18 -21.27 -2.68
C ILE A 35 1.46 -20.43 -2.91
N TYR A 36 1.36 -19.32 -3.65
CA TYR A 36 2.53 -18.58 -4.15
C TYR A 36 2.95 -17.39 -3.29
N GLN A 37 2.10 -16.96 -2.34
CA GLN A 37 2.34 -15.94 -1.33
C GLN A 37 3.43 -14.90 -1.66
N MET A 38 3.01 -13.70 -2.03
CA MET A 38 3.93 -12.59 -2.26
C MET A 38 3.86 -11.55 -1.15
N GLU A 39 5.01 -11.21 -0.57
CA GLU A 39 5.08 -10.11 0.39
C GLU A 39 4.94 -8.75 -0.33
N PRO A 40 3.94 -7.92 0.03
CA PRO A 40 3.78 -6.60 -0.56
C PRO A 40 4.87 -5.64 -0.07
N LEU A 41 5.18 -4.63 -0.89
CA LEU A 41 6.11 -3.55 -0.51
C LEU A 41 5.50 -2.59 0.53
N GLY A 42 4.17 -2.52 0.58
CA GLY A 42 3.37 -1.70 1.49
C GLY A 42 1.88 -2.02 1.30
N VAL A 43 1.05 -1.57 2.25
CA VAL A 43 -0.40 -1.79 2.23
C VAL A 43 -1.10 -0.44 2.27
N ALA A 44 -1.96 -0.17 1.28
CA ALA A 44 -2.80 1.03 1.24
C ALA A 44 -4.25 0.65 1.61
N LEU A 45 -4.84 1.40 2.54
CA LEU A 45 -6.21 1.22 3.03
C LEU A 45 -7.02 2.49 2.72
N PRO A 46 -7.62 2.59 1.52
CA PRO A 46 -8.36 3.77 1.08
C PRO A 46 -9.66 3.94 1.88
N LYS A 47 -10.07 5.19 2.12
CA LYS A 47 -11.32 5.55 2.82
C LYS A 47 -12.42 6.00 1.85
N ASN A 48 -12.05 6.48 0.67
CA ASN A 48 -12.97 7.00 -0.35
C ASN A 48 -12.50 6.64 -1.77
N HIS A 49 -13.26 7.08 -2.77
CA HIS A 49 -12.96 6.77 -4.17
C HIS A 49 -11.75 7.56 -4.69
N GLU A 50 -11.54 8.76 -4.17
CA GLU A 50 -10.41 9.63 -4.51
C GLU A 50 -9.07 9.01 -4.06
N ASP A 51 -9.06 8.31 -2.92
CA ASP A 51 -7.93 7.53 -2.43
C ASP A 51 -7.59 6.38 -3.40
N LEU A 52 -8.62 5.66 -3.89
CA LEU A 52 -8.45 4.59 -4.88
C LEU A 52 -7.82 5.12 -6.17
N GLN A 53 -8.34 6.23 -6.69
CA GLN A 53 -7.79 6.88 -7.87
C GLN A 53 -6.33 7.30 -7.65
N SER A 54 -6.04 7.95 -6.52
CA SER A 54 -4.69 8.41 -6.17
C SER A 54 -3.69 7.26 -6.06
N ALA A 55 -4.12 6.08 -5.60
CA ALA A 55 -3.26 4.91 -5.47
C ALA A 55 -2.91 4.22 -6.80
N VAL A 56 -3.67 4.49 -7.87
CA VAL A 56 -3.47 3.88 -9.20
C VAL A 56 -2.80 4.86 -10.18
N GLU A 57 -3.02 6.16 -10.03
CA GLU A 57 -2.46 7.19 -10.91
C GLU A 57 -0.97 7.49 -10.68
N LEU A 58 -0.47 7.26 -9.46
CA LEU A 58 0.92 7.48 -9.06
C LEU A 58 1.76 6.21 -9.22
#